data_AF-A0A7C8YGF5-F1
#
_entry.id   AF-A0A7C8YGF5-F1
#
_cell.length_a   1.000
_cell.length_b   1.000
_cell.length_c   1.000
_cell.angle_alpha   90.00
_cell.angle_beta   90.00
_cell.angle_gamma   90.00
#
_symmetry.space_group_name_H-M   'P 1'
#
loop_
_entity.id
_entity.type
_entity.pdbx_description
1 polymer ?
#
loop_
_entity_poly.entity_id
_entity_poly.type
_entity_poly.pdbx_seq_one_letter_code
_entity_poly.pdbx_strand_id
1 'polypeptide(L)'
;MAAGVANRKISASSARAHTRKSNQSSSFSGFYKKLVLVTLVGLLALAYQAICPPPPKICGTPDGPSVTSPRIKLRDGRHLAYKEHGVPKDRASYKFVYVHGFDSCRHHAAVANLLPPV
;
A
#
# COMPACT_ATOMS: atom_id res chain seq x y z
N MET A 1 42.17 -72.08 -43.23
CA MET A 1 42.49 -71.22 -42.08
C MET A 1 43.34 -70.05 -42.57
N ALA A 2 42.83 -68.82 -42.51
CA ALA A 2 43.59 -67.57 -42.38
C ALA A 2 42.57 -66.42 -42.37
N ALA A 3 42.27 -65.89 -41.19
CA ALA A 3 41.39 -64.74 -41.03
C ALA A 3 42.15 -63.46 -41.39
N GLY A 4 41.71 -62.77 -42.45
CA GLY A 4 42.25 -61.45 -42.81
C GLY A 4 41.78 -60.39 -41.82
N VAL A 5 42.72 -59.76 -41.11
CA VAL A 5 42.45 -58.68 -40.16
C VAL A 5 42.00 -57.44 -40.93
N ALA A 6 40.71 -57.11 -40.79
CA ALA A 6 40.13 -55.90 -41.38
C ALA A 6 40.68 -54.64 -40.69
N ASN A 7 41.48 -53.86 -41.42
CA ASN A 7 41.97 -52.56 -40.99
C ASN A 7 40.84 -51.52 -41.07
N ARG A 8 40.04 -51.42 -40.01
CA ARG A 8 38.99 -50.39 -39.88
C ARG A 8 39.63 -49.06 -39.49
N LYS A 9 39.76 -48.16 -40.47
CA LYS A 9 40.10 -46.75 -40.22
C LYS A 9 38.91 -46.07 -39.54
N ILE A 10 39.01 -45.85 -38.23
CA ILE A 10 38.01 -45.11 -37.47
C ILE A 10 38.24 -43.62 -37.73
N SER A 11 37.26 -42.96 -38.36
CA SER A 11 37.30 -41.50 -38.57
C SER A 11 37.22 -40.76 -37.23
N ALA A 12 38.10 -39.77 -37.04
CA ALA A 12 38.12 -38.89 -35.86
C ALA A 12 36.79 -38.13 -35.65
N SER A 13 35.94 -38.04 -36.67
CA SER A 13 34.59 -37.48 -36.57
C SER A 13 33.62 -38.30 -35.70
N SER A 14 33.91 -39.59 -35.46
CA SER A 14 33.05 -40.48 -34.66
C SER A 14 33.16 -40.29 -33.14
N ALA A 15 34.21 -39.59 -32.65
CA ALA A 15 34.47 -39.44 -31.23
C ALA A 15 33.71 -38.27 -30.54
N ARG A 16 32.96 -37.45 -31.28
CA ARG A 16 32.32 -36.22 -30.75
C ARG A 16 30.83 -36.34 -30.42
N ALA A 17 30.24 -37.53 -30.54
CA ALA A 17 28.79 -37.68 -30.43
C ALA A 17 28.24 -37.50 -28.99
N HIS A 18 29.05 -37.65 -27.93
CA HIS A 18 28.55 -37.86 -26.57
C HIS A 18 28.83 -36.73 -25.56
N THR A 19 29.25 -35.52 -25.97
CA THR A 19 29.43 -34.40 -25.02
C THR A 19 28.85 -33.06 -25.47
N ARG A 20 27.99 -33.01 -26.49
CA ARG A 20 27.24 -31.77 -26.78
C ARG A 20 26.08 -31.62 -25.79
N LYS A 21 26.40 -31.23 -24.55
CA LYS A 21 25.42 -30.80 -23.55
C LYS A 21 24.69 -29.60 -24.13
N SER A 22 23.48 -29.82 -24.65
CA SER A 22 22.64 -28.73 -25.12
C SER A 22 22.29 -27.88 -23.90
N ASN A 23 22.88 -26.70 -23.82
CA ASN A 23 22.47 -25.71 -22.84
C ASN A 23 21.14 -25.16 -23.37
N GLN A 24 20.03 -25.70 -22.89
CA GLN A 24 18.71 -25.19 -23.24
C GLN A 24 18.61 -23.76 -22.72
N SER A 25 18.84 -22.81 -23.62
CA SER A 25 18.64 -21.39 -23.40
C SER A 25 17.19 -21.18 -22.94
N SER A 26 16.99 -20.97 -21.64
CA SER A 26 15.69 -20.71 -21.03
C SER A 26 15.21 -19.27 -21.24
N SER A 27 15.63 -18.64 -22.36
CA SER A 27 15.32 -17.25 -22.70
C SER A 27 13.80 -16.98 -22.72
N PHE A 28 12.98 -18.00 -22.99
CA PHE A 28 11.52 -17.89 -22.99
C PHE A 28 10.90 -17.82 -21.57
N SER A 29 11.51 -18.47 -20.58
CA SER A 29 10.99 -18.51 -19.20
C SER A 29 11.17 -17.17 -18.47
N GLY A 30 12.29 -16.48 -18.70
CA GLY A 30 12.56 -15.19 -18.05
C GLY A 30 11.56 -14.12 -18.46
N PHE A 31 11.26 -14.03 -19.77
CA PHE A 31 10.32 -13.05 -20.31
C PHE A 31 8.89 -13.31 -19.84
N TYR A 32 8.42 -14.56 -19.91
CA TYR A 32 7.08 -14.92 -19.47
C TYR A 32 6.87 -14.64 -17.97
N LYS A 33 7.87 -14.93 -17.13
CA LYS A 33 7.82 -14.59 -15.69
C LYS A 33 7.72 -13.09 -15.45
N LYS A 34 8.46 -12.27 -16.22
CA LYS A 34 8.36 -10.81 -16.11
C LYS A 34 6.99 -10.31 -16.54
N LEU A 35 6.44 -10.85 -17.64
CA LEU A 35 5.13 -10.47 -18.14
C LEU A 35 4.03 -10.81 -17.12
N VAL A 36 4.07 -12.01 -16.53
CA VAL A 36 3.13 -12.43 -15.47
C VAL A 36 3.25 -11.51 -14.25
N LEU A 37 4.48 -11.19 -13.80
CA LEU A 37 4.69 -10.31 -12.65
C LEU A 37 4.12 -8.89 -12.89
N VAL A 38 4.42 -8.29 -14.05
CA VAL A 38 3.92 -6.96 -14.41
C VAL A 38 2.39 -6.96 -14.51
N THR A 39 1.81 -8.00 -15.12
CA THR A 39 0.36 -8.14 -15.23
C THR A 39 -0.29 -8.28 -13.85
N LEU A 40 0.28 -9.11 -12.97
CA LEU A 40 -0.21 -9.29 -11.61
C LEU A 40 -0.17 -7.98 -10.80
N VAL A 41 0.95 -7.25 -10.85
CA VAL A 41 1.08 -5.95 -10.17
C VAL A 41 0.10 -4.92 -10.73
N GLY A 42 -0.08 -4.89 -12.05
CA GLY A 42 -1.08 -4.02 -12.70
C GLY A 42 -2.51 -4.32 -12.26
N LEU A 43 -2.89 -5.60 -12.22
CA LEU A 43 -4.21 -6.03 -11.73
C LEU A 43 -4.40 -5.68 -10.25
N LEU A 44 -3.39 -5.88 -9.41
CA LEU A 44 -3.44 -5.48 -7.99
C LEU A 44 -3.59 -3.97 -7.83
N ALA A 45 -2.89 -3.16 -8.63
CA ALA A 45 -3.02 -1.71 -8.60
C ALA A 45 -4.42 -1.25 -9.03
N LEU A 46 -4.99 -1.85 -10.08
CA LEU A 46 -6.36 -1.57 -10.51
C LEU A 46 -7.39 -1.98 -9.45
N ALA A 47 -7.23 -3.17 -8.86
CA ALA A 47 -8.08 -3.62 -7.77
C ALA A 47 -7.99 -2.66 -6.57
N TYR A 48 -6.78 -2.23 -6.20
CA TYR A 48 -6.54 -1.26 -5.14
C TYR A 48 -7.26 0.07 -5.41
N GLN A 49 -7.13 0.62 -6.62
CA GLN A 49 -7.85 1.84 -7.01
C GLN A 49 -9.37 1.67 -6.98
N ALA A 50 -9.89 0.49 -7.35
CA ALA A 50 -11.32 0.22 -7.36
C ALA A 50 -11.93 0.09 -5.96
N ILE A 51 -11.16 -0.42 -4.98
CA ILE A 51 -11.60 -0.57 -3.58
C ILE A 51 -11.29 0.65 -2.72
N CYS A 52 -10.34 1.50 -3.14
CA CYS A 52 -10.07 2.74 -2.44
C CYS A 52 -11.22 3.73 -2.68
N PRO A 53 -11.91 4.18 -1.62
CA PRO A 53 -12.95 5.17 -1.79
C PRO A 53 -12.37 6.47 -2.37
N PRO A 54 -13.16 7.24 -3.13
CA PRO A 54 -12.74 8.56 -3.57
C PRO A 54 -12.40 9.42 -2.35
N PRO A 55 -11.47 10.38 -2.47
CA PRO A 55 -11.16 11.30 -1.40
C PRO A 55 -12.43 11.95 -0.82
N PRO A 56 -12.58 11.98 0.52
CA PRO A 56 -13.78 12.53 1.14
C PRO A 56 -13.92 14.02 0.81
N LYS A 57 -15.16 14.46 0.57
CA LYS A 57 -15.44 15.88 0.36
C LYS A 57 -15.21 16.65 1.65
N ILE A 58 -14.61 17.83 1.52
CA ILE A 58 -14.30 18.70 2.65
C ILE A 58 -15.61 19.28 3.21
N CYS A 59 -15.83 19.19 4.52
CA CYS A 59 -17.02 19.80 5.11
C CYS A 59 -17.02 21.33 4.91
N GLY A 60 -18.12 21.88 4.44
CA GLY A 60 -18.29 23.32 4.21
C GLY A 60 -17.90 23.83 2.81
N THR A 61 -17.43 22.97 1.91
CA THR A 61 -17.27 23.33 0.48
C THR A 61 -18.58 23.16 -0.30
N PRO A 62 -18.72 23.76 -1.50
CA PRO A 62 -19.80 23.39 -2.42
C PRO A 62 -19.84 21.87 -2.61
N ASP A 63 -21.05 21.30 -2.58
CA ASP A 63 -21.34 19.85 -2.63
C ASP A 63 -20.74 18.99 -1.51
N GLY A 64 -20.09 19.61 -0.52
CA GLY A 64 -19.56 18.96 0.68
C GLY A 64 -20.58 18.91 1.81
N PRO A 65 -20.40 18.01 2.79
CA PRO A 65 -21.27 17.97 3.96
C PRO A 65 -21.19 19.27 4.76
N SER A 66 -22.27 19.63 5.45
CA SER A 66 -22.26 20.80 6.34
C SER A 66 -21.28 20.61 7.50
N VAL A 67 -20.67 21.71 7.96
CA VAL A 67 -19.88 21.70 9.19
C VAL A 67 -20.82 21.58 10.39
N THR A 68 -20.81 20.42 11.06
CA THR A 68 -21.66 20.16 12.24
C THR A 68 -20.91 20.25 13.58
N SER A 69 -19.58 20.17 13.56
CA SER A 69 -18.75 20.20 14.77
C SER A 69 -18.67 21.61 15.38
N PRO A 70 -18.65 21.76 16.71
CA PRO A 70 -18.30 23.01 17.37
C PRO A 70 -16.95 23.57 16.90
N ARG A 71 -16.88 24.89 16.68
CA ARG A 71 -15.67 25.59 16.26
C ARG A 71 -15.56 26.96 16.92
N ILE A 72 -14.33 27.38 17.21
CA ILE A 72 -14.03 28.73 17.68
C ILE A 72 -13.54 29.53 16.47
N LYS A 73 -14.24 30.62 16.12
CA LYS A 73 -13.78 31.57 15.11
C LYS A 73 -12.71 32.47 15.71
N LEU A 74 -11.52 32.44 15.13
CA LEU A 74 -10.40 33.29 15.50
C LEU A 74 -10.58 34.71 14.92
N ARG A 75 -9.81 35.67 15.44
CA ARG A 75 -9.89 37.07 15.00
C ARG A 75 -9.56 37.26 13.52
N ASP A 76 -8.70 36.41 12.97
CA ASP A 76 -8.33 36.39 11.54
C ASP A 76 -9.35 35.66 10.66
N GLY A 77 -10.47 35.20 11.22
CA GLY A 77 -11.53 34.49 10.51
C GLY A 77 -11.33 32.98 10.37
N ARG A 78 -10.16 32.43 10.76
CA ARG A 78 -9.95 30.98 10.76
C ARG A 78 -10.78 30.30 11.84
N HIS A 79 -11.06 29.00 11.66
CA HIS A 79 -11.86 28.22 12.61
C HIS A 79 -11.00 27.15 13.28
N LEU A 80 -10.89 27.20 14.61
CA LEU A 80 -10.26 26.16 15.41
C LEU A 80 -11.31 25.13 15.81
N ALA A 81 -11.08 23.87 15.45
CA ALA A 81 -11.98 22.79 15.80
C ALA A 81 -11.68 22.29 17.22
N TYR A 82 -12.72 22.04 18.00
CA TYR A 82 -12.57 21.61 19.39
C TYR A 82 -13.68 20.62 19.78
N LYS A 83 -13.50 19.92 20.90
CA LYS A 83 -14.48 19.01 21.49
C LYS A 83 -14.64 19.37 22.96
N GLU A 84 -15.87 19.45 23.42
CA GLU A 84 -16.20 19.64 24.84
C GLU A 84 -16.44 18.29 25.50
N HIS A 85 -16.07 18.18 26.77
CA HIS A 85 -16.32 17.03 27.63
C HIS A 85 -16.85 17.54 28.97
N GLY A 86 -17.88 16.87 29.51
CA GLY A 86 -18.53 17.28 30.75
C GLY A 86 -19.53 18.42 30.56
N VAL A 87 -19.52 19.37 31.50
CA VAL A 87 -20.46 20.49 31.52
C VAL A 87 -20.20 21.43 30.32
N PRO A 88 -21.24 21.85 29.57
CA PRO A 88 -21.10 22.80 28.48
C PRO A 88 -20.32 24.08 28.88
N LYS A 89 -19.49 24.57 27.96
CA LYS A 89 -18.59 25.71 28.22
C LYS A 89 -19.30 26.96 28.72
N ASP A 90 -20.53 27.22 28.30
CA ASP A 90 -21.34 28.37 28.74
C ASP A 90 -21.78 28.28 30.21
N ARG A 91 -21.83 27.07 30.77
CA ARG A 91 -22.29 26.79 32.14
C ARG A 91 -21.17 26.35 33.09
N ALA A 92 -19.99 26.03 32.58
CA ALA A 92 -18.89 25.54 33.39
C ALA A 92 -18.21 26.64 34.22
N SER A 93 -18.09 26.44 35.54
CA SER A 93 -17.34 27.30 36.47
C SER A 93 -15.83 27.28 36.23
N TYR A 94 -15.30 26.12 35.81
CA TYR A 94 -13.89 25.92 35.51
C TYR A 94 -13.73 25.30 34.13
N LYS A 95 -12.72 25.76 33.36
CA LYS A 95 -12.52 25.37 31.95
C LYS A 95 -11.07 24.96 31.76
N PHE A 96 -10.85 23.70 31.38
CA PHE A 96 -9.53 23.16 31.07
C PHE A 96 -9.37 22.99 29.55
N VAL A 97 -8.21 23.40 29.02
CA VAL A 97 -7.90 23.28 27.60
C VAL A 97 -6.83 22.21 27.43
N TYR A 98 -7.17 21.14 26.71
CA TYR A 98 -6.23 20.11 26.31
C TYR A 98 -5.76 20.36 24.87
N VAL A 99 -4.44 20.42 24.68
CA VAL A 99 -3.82 20.53 23.36
C VAL A 99 -3.25 19.16 23.00
N HIS A 100 -3.63 18.65 21.84
CA HIS A 100 -3.17 17.34 21.39
C HIS A 100 -1.73 17.39 20.87
N GLY A 101 -1.03 16.25 20.93
CA GLY A 101 0.32 16.09 20.39
C GLY A 101 0.36 16.02 18.86
N PHE A 102 1.57 15.79 18.32
CA PHE A 102 1.79 15.51 16.90
C PHE A 102 1.03 14.25 16.48
N ASP A 103 0.57 14.21 15.22
CA ASP A 103 -0.23 13.11 14.64
C ASP A 103 -1.52 12.76 15.43
N SER A 104 -2.10 13.75 16.10
CA SER A 104 -3.30 13.60 16.92
C SER A 104 -4.39 14.61 16.53
N CYS A 105 -5.56 14.56 17.16
CA CYS A 105 -6.66 15.47 16.87
C CYS A 105 -7.54 15.72 18.10
N ARG A 106 -8.54 16.61 17.97
CA ARG A 106 -9.50 16.94 19.05
C ARG A 106 -10.24 15.74 19.66
N HIS A 107 -10.26 14.58 18.98
CA HIS A 107 -10.91 13.37 19.45
C HIS A 107 -9.99 12.46 20.27
N HIS A 108 -8.68 12.70 20.27
CA HIS A 108 -7.65 11.88 20.92
C HIS A 108 -7.21 12.44 22.28
N ALA A 109 -8.17 12.92 23.08
CA ALA A 109 -7.92 13.31 24.46
C ALA A 109 -8.15 12.09 25.37
N ALA A 110 -7.10 11.28 25.58
CA ALA A 110 -7.20 10.02 26.35
C ALA A 110 -7.84 10.24 27.74
N VAL A 111 -7.39 11.27 28.46
CA VAL A 111 -7.95 11.64 29.77
C VAL A 111 -9.45 11.89 29.71
N ALA A 112 -9.95 12.55 28.65
CA ALA A 112 -11.35 12.92 28.54
C ALA A 112 -12.24 11.79 27.99
N ASN A 113 -11.67 10.85 27.23
CA ASN A 113 -12.39 9.70 26.67
C ASN A 113 -12.50 8.52 27.66
N LEU A 114 -11.61 8.45 28.65
CA LEU A 114 -11.64 7.42 29.70
C LEU A 114 -12.61 7.76 30.85
N LEU A 115 -13.17 8.97 30.86
CA LEU A 115 -14.18 9.35 31.84
C LEU A 115 -15.54 8.76 31.44
N PRO A 116 -16.31 8.22 32.40
CA PRO A 116 -17.68 7.83 32.14
C PRO A 116 -18.50 9.05 31.66
N PRO A 117 -19.53 8.83 30.81
CA PRO A 117 -20.44 9.91 30.45
C PRO A 117 -21.09 10.48 31.71
N VAL A 118 -21.11 11.80 31.79
CA VAL A 118 -21.74 12.58 32.87
C VAL A 118 -23.18 12.89 32.54
#